data_AF-A0A2D7LV57-F1
#
_entry.id   AF-A0A2D7LV57-F1
#
_cell.length_a   1.000
_cell.length_b   1.000
_cell.length_c   1.000
_cell.angle_alpha   90.00
_cell.angle_beta   90.00
_cell.angle_gamma   90.00
#
_symmetry.space_group_name_H-M   'P 1'
#
loop_
_entity.id
_entity.type
_entity.pdbx_description
1 polymer ?
#
loop_
_entity_poly.entity_id
_entity_poly.type
_entity_poly.pdbx_seq_one_letter_code
_entity_poly.pdbx_strand_id
1 'polypeptide(L)'
;MNADLQNMNVTVLMGGDSAEREISLKSGTAVADALESAGARVTRLDTAAKGWHRDLPVETFVFNLLHGVGGEDGQIQGLLESLGVHYSGSGVLGSALCMDKAKTKLVWQSLGLPTPDFQIIDNHSDLAAVIDRLGSVFVKPVSEGSSVGMSKATDVSSLERAWVKAAESGVAVMAETLVDGDEFTVAILRGLPLLPIKITPASEFYDFDAKYVTGTTQFECPAPLNEEETAVLQ
;
A
#
# COMPACT_ATOMS: atom_id res chain seq x y z
N MET A 1 24.23 -7.27 -15.08
CA MET A 1 23.60 -7.76 -16.32
C MET A 1 22.76 -6.60 -16.87
N ASN A 2 23.12 -6.03 -18.02
CA ASN A 2 22.14 -5.22 -18.76
C ASN A 2 21.10 -6.23 -19.26
N ALA A 3 19.92 -6.23 -18.65
CA ALA A 3 18.79 -6.93 -19.24
C ALA A 3 18.52 -6.22 -20.56
N ASP A 4 18.86 -6.87 -21.67
CA ASP A 4 18.55 -6.36 -23.00
C ASP A 4 17.04 -6.56 -23.21
N LEU A 5 16.25 -5.52 -22.93
CA LEU A 5 14.79 -5.55 -23.08
C LEU A 5 14.36 -5.28 -24.54
N GLN A 6 15.31 -5.33 -25.48
CA GLN A 6 15.05 -5.16 -26.91
C GLN A 6 13.90 -6.04 -27.38
N ASN A 7 12.93 -5.40 -28.03
CA ASN A 7 11.73 -6.01 -28.60
C ASN A 7 10.70 -6.55 -27.59
N MET A 8 10.85 -6.31 -26.29
CA MET A 8 9.76 -6.53 -25.35
C MET A 8 8.71 -5.43 -25.49
N ASN A 9 7.43 -5.82 -25.61
CA ASN A 9 6.31 -4.88 -25.54
C ASN A 9 5.84 -4.82 -24.08
N VAL A 10 5.93 -3.64 -23.48
CA VAL A 10 5.52 -3.42 -22.09
C VAL A 10 4.48 -2.31 -22.05
N THR A 11 3.36 -2.57 -21.41
CA THR A 11 2.37 -1.52 -21.11
C THR A 11 2.53 -1.08 -19.67
N VAL A 12 2.74 0.21 -19.44
CA VAL A 12 2.76 0.80 -18.10
C VAL A 12 1.39 1.39 -17.81
N LEU A 13 0.68 0.81 -16.84
CA LEU A 13 -0.56 1.40 -16.31
C LEU A 13 -0.20 2.43 -15.24
N MET A 14 -0.78 3.62 -15.34
CA MET A 14 -0.50 4.76 -14.45
C MET A 14 -1.72 5.68 -14.33
N GLY A 15 -1.67 6.68 -13.46
CA GLY A 15 -2.77 7.61 -13.24
C GLY A 15 -3.93 6.97 -12.49
N GLY A 16 -5.06 6.77 -13.17
CA GLY A 16 -6.31 6.31 -12.55
C GLY A 16 -7.05 7.41 -11.78
N ASP A 17 -8.11 7.03 -11.06
CA ASP A 17 -9.04 7.95 -10.39
C ASP A 17 -8.89 7.95 -8.85
N SER A 18 -7.86 7.30 -8.31
CA SER A 18 -7.62 7.25 -6.87
C SER A 18 -7.08 8.58 -6.33
N ALA A 19 -7.14 8.76 -5.02
CA ALA A 19 -6.49 9.89 -4.33
C ALA A 19 -4.97 9.94 -4.57
N GLU A 20 -4.38 8.84 -5.02
CA GLU A 20 -2.94 8.66 -5.24
C GLU A 20 -2.54 8.82 -6.72
N ARG A 21 -3.44 9.34 -7.57
CA ARG A 21 -3.23 9.56 -9.01
C ARG A 21 -1.88 10.22 -9.34
N GLU A 22 -1.55 11.32 -8.67
CA GLU A 22 -0.30 12.05 -8.94
C GLU A 22 0.95 11.23 -8.60
N ILE A 23 0.88 10.38 -7.58
CA ILE A 23 1.95 9.43 -7.22
C ILE A 23 2.06 8.33 -8.28
N SER A 24 0.91 7.85 -8.78
CA SER A 24 0.88 6.89 -9.89
C SER A 24 1.47 7.46 -11.18
N LEU A 25 1.14 8.70 -11.54
CA LEU A 25 1.71 9.34 -12.74
C LEU A 25 3.24 9.51 -12.64
N LYS A 26 3.75 9.92 -11.47
CA LYS A 26 5.19 10.04 -11.23
C LYS A 26 5.89 8.68 -11.31
N SER A 27 5.35 7.67 -10.64
CA SER A 27 5.88 6.29 -10.64
C SER A 27 5.88 5.70 -12.05
N GLY A 28 4.74 5.82 -12.74
CA GLY A 28 4.53 5.38 -14.12
C GLY A 28 5.53 5.99 -15.08
N THR A 29 5.74 7.30 -14.98
CA THR A 29 6.70 8.02 -15.83
C THR A 29 8.12 7.51 -15.60
N ALA A 30 8.56 7.43 -14.34
CA ALA A 30 9.93 7.01 -14.01
C ALA A 30 10.24 5.58 -14.51
N VAL A 31 9.31 4.64 -14.33
CA VAL A 31 9.50 3.25 -14.78
C VAL A 31 9.43 3.13 -16.29
N ALA A 32 8.50 3.83 -16.94
CA ALA A 32 8.40 3.82 -18.39
C ALA A 32 9.66 4.40 -19.06
N ASP A 33 10.20 5.52 -18.54
CA ASP A 33 11.46 6.11 -19.02
C ASP A 33 12.64 5.14 -18.88
N ALA A 34 12.71 4.42 -17.75
CA ALA A 34 13.76 3.41 -17.51
C ALA A 34 13.64 2.20 -18.45
N LEU A 35 12.43 1.71 -18.69
CA LEU A 35 12.15 0.61 -19.62
C LEU A 35 12.50 0.99 -21.07
N GLU A 36 12.13 2.19 -21.51
CA GLU A 36 12.49 2.74 -22.83
C GLU A 36 14.00 2.88 -22.97
N SER A 37 14.68 3.41 -21.95
CA SER A 37 16.15 3.53 -21.92
C SER A 37 16.86 2.18 -21.98
N ALA A 38 16.21 1.10 -21.52
CA ALA A 38 16.68 -0.28 -21.61
C ALA A 38 16.28 -0.99 -22.92
N GLY A 39 15.61 -0.30 -23.85
CA GLY A 39 15.29 -0.79 -25.19
C GLY A 39 13.91 -1.45 -25.36
N ALA A 40 13.05 -1.42 -24.33
CA ALA A 40 11.68 -1.92 -24.44
C ALA A 40 10.79 -0.99 -25.29
N ARG A 41 9.78 -1.55 -25.95
CA ARG A 41 8.70 -0.78 -26.59
C ARG A 41 7.61 -0.54 -25.56
N VAL A 42 7.53 0.68 -25.05
CA VAL A 42 6.61 1.01 -23.95
C VAL A 42 5.35 1.69 -24.46
N THR A 43 4.20 1.20 -24.02
CA THR A 43 2.90 1.88 -24.15
C THR A 43 2.49 2.39 -22.77
N ARG A 44 2.29 3.70 -22.62
CA ARG A 44 1.86 4.31 -21.36
C ARG A 44 0.34 4.51 -21.39
N LEU A 45 -0.40 3.91 -20.47
CA LEU A 45 -1.86 4.03 -20.42
C LEU A 45 -2.31 4.60 -19.07
N ASP A 46 -3.06 5.70 -19.14
CA ASP A 46 -3.76 6.25 -17.99
C ASP A 46 -5.15 5.63 -17.86
N THR A 47 -5.41 4.93 -16.77
CA THR A 47 -6.68 4.21 -16.60
C THR A 47 -7.88 5.10 -16.25
N ALA A 48 -7.66 6.40 -15.99
CA ALA A 48 -8.75 7.38 -15.88
C ALA A 48 -9.45 7.61 -17.23
N ALA A 49 -8.76 7.34 -18.35
CA ALA A 49 -9.37 7.42 -19.66
C ALA A 49 -10.40 6.29 -19.86
N LYS A 50 -11.64 6.65 -20.21
CA LYS A 50 -12.68 5.65 -20.48
C LYS A 50 -12.28 4.76 -21.66
N GLY A 51 -12.37 3.45 -21.47
CA GLY A 51 -12.08 2.48 -22.53
C GLY A 51 -10.59 2.23 -22.79
N TRP A 52 -9.69 2.71 -21.91
CA TRP A 52 -8.23 2.53 -22.00
C TRP A 52 -7.81 1.08 -22.31
N HIS A 53 -8.56 0.08 -21.82
CA HIS A 53 -8.28 -1.34 -22.03
C HIS A 53 -8.30 -1.76 -23.51
N ARG A 54 -8.97 -0.98 -24.38
CA ARG A 54 -9.00 -1.22 -25.83
C ARG A 54 -7.68 -0.87 -26.51
N ASP A 55 -6.86 -0.06 -25.84
CA ASP A 55 -5.56 0.38 -26.33
C ASP A 55 -4.42 -0.52 -25.83
N LEU A 56 -4.74 -1.62 -25.14
CA LEU A 56 -3.78 -2.64 -24.77
C LEU A 56 -3.22 -3.33 -26.04
N PRO A 57 -1.90 -3.29 -26.27
CA PRO A 57 -1.29 -4.01 -27.39
C PRO A 57 -1.44 -5.52 -27.24
N VAL A 58 -1.51 -6.23 -28.36
CA VAL A 58 -1.44 -7.69 -28.41
C VAL A 58 -0.08 -8.14 -27.90
N GLU A 59 -0.04 -9.21 -27.08
CA GLU A 59 1.19 -9.78 -26.49
C GLU A 59 2.04 -8.75 -25.71
N THR A 60 1.38 -7.91 -24.92
CA THR A 60 2.04 -7.00 -23.98
C THR A 60 2.20 -7.64 -22.60
N PHE A 61 3.28 -7.27 -21.89
CA PHE A 61 3.36 -7.43 -20.44
C PHE A 61 2.94 -6.13 -19.76
N VAL A 62 2.01 -6.19 -18.82
CA VAL A 62 1.54 -5.01 -18.08
C VAL A 62 2.37 -4.78 -16.82
N PHE A 63 3.08 -3.66 -16.76
CA PHE A 63 3.64 -3.13 -15.52
C PHE A 63 2.59 -2.22 -14.86
N ASN A 64 1.98 -2.71 -13.77
CA ASN A 64 0.96 -1.98 -13.03
C ASN A 64 1.60 -1.00 -12.04
N LEU A 65 1.43 0.30 -12.27
CA LEU A 65 1.87 1.38 -11.37
C LEU A 65 0.72 2.29 -10.95
N LEU A 66 -0.51 1.77 -10.99
CA LEU A 66 -1.65 2.36 -10.31
C LEU A 66 -1.45 2.21 -8.80
N HIS A 67 -1.83 3.24 -8.05
CA HIS A 67 -1.82 3.23 -6.57
C HIS A 67 -3.25 3.42 -6.07
N GLY A 68 -3.65 2.68 -5.04
CA GLY A 68 -4.97 2.75 -4.44
C GLY A 68 -6.05 1.89 -5.12
N VAL A 69 -7.29 2.15 -4.73
CA VAL A 69 -8.49 1.41 -5.17
C VAL A 69 -8.60 1.37 -6.70
N GLY A 70 -8.95 0.21 -7.24
CA GLY A 70 -8.97 -0.09 -8.67
C GLY A 70 -7.64 -0.56 -9.24
N GLY A 71 -6.51 -0.13 -8.68
CA GLY A 71 -5.15 -0.51 -9.11
C GLY A 71 -4.50 -1.60 -8.26
N GLU A 72 -4.72 -1.57 -6.95
CA GLU A 72 -4.03 -2.41 -5.97
C GLU A 72 -4.95 -3.42 -5.27
N ASP A 73 -6.25 -3.38 -5.55
CA ASP A 73 -7.30 -4.09 -4.81
C ASP A 73 -7.85 -5.34 -5.52
N GLY A 74 -7.22 -5.78 -6.61
CA GLY A 74 -7.60 -6.96 -7.38
C GLY A 74 -8.49 -6.66 -8.58
N GLN A 75 -9.04 -5.45 -8.74
CA GLN A 75 -9.93 -5.13 -9.86
C GLN A 75 -9.20 -5.17 -11.21
N ILE A 76 -8.09 -4.42 -11.34
CA ILE A 76 -7.29 -4.41 -12.57
C ILE A 76 -6.66 -5.78 -12.85
N GLN A 77 -6.24 -6.48 -11.79
CA GLN A 77 -5.69 -7.82 -11.86
C GLN A 77 -6.71 -8.78 -12.49
N GLY A 78 -7.96 -8.77 -12.02
CA GLY A 78 -9.02 -9.64 -12.53
C GLY A 78 -9.38 -9.34 -13.99
N LEU A 79 -9.34 -8.07 -14.40
CA LEU A 79 -9.50 -7.69 -15.80
C LEU A 79 -8.36 -8.26 -16.66
N LEU A 80 -7.10 -8.08 -16.24
CA LEU A 80 -5.94 -8.55 -16.98
C LEU A 80 -5.90 -10.08 -17.08
N GLU A 81 -6.23 -10.81 -16.00
CA GLU A 81 -6.38 -12.26 -16.03
C GLU A 81 -7.48 -12.70 -17.01
N SER A 82 -8.64 -12.01 -17.02
CA SER A 82 -9.74 -12.31 -17.94
C SER A 82 -9.38 -12.07 -19.41
N LEU A 83 -8.47 -11.14 -19.67
CA LEU A 83 -7.92 -10.86 -21.00
C LEU A 83 -6.72 -11.76 -21.36
N GLY A 84 -6.25 -12.60 -20.44
CA GLY A 84 -5.05 -13.43 -20.64
C GLY A 84 -3.75 -12.64 -20.70
N VAL A 85 -3.71 -11.44 -20.11
CA VAL A 85 -2.54 -10.54 -20.12
C VAL A 85 -1.73 -10.75 -18.86
N HIS A 86 -0.43 -11.01 -19.01
CA HIS A 86 0.50 -11.10 -17.88
C HIS A 86 0.84 -9.72 -17.33
N TYR A 87 1.03 -9.64 -16.01
CA TYR A 87 1.29 -8.37 -15.36
C TYR A 87 2.19 -8.48 -14.12
N SER A 88 2.70 -7.36 -13.65
CA SER A 88 3.57 -7.26 -12.47
C SER A 88 2.81 -7.29 -11.14
N GLY A 89 3.38 -7.93 -10.12
CA GLY A 89 2.87 -7.89 -8.75
C GLY A 89 1.99 -9.09 -8.39
N SER A 90 1.09 -8.88 -7.42
CA SER A 90 0.24 -9.92 -6.85
C SER A 90 -0.94 -10.31 -7.76
N GLY A 91 -1.39 -11.56 -7.64
CA GLY A 91 -2.67 -12.03 -8.19
C GLY A 91 -3.89 -11.34 -7.56
N VAL A 92 -5.09 -11.59 -8.10
CA VAL A 92 -6.36 -11.01 -7.59
C VAL A 92 -6.51 -11.17 -6.08
N LEU A 93 -6.33 -12.38 -5.54
CA LEU A 93 -6.50 -12.66 -4.11
C LEU A 93 -5.48 -11.88 -3.27
N GLY A 94 -4.21 -11.87 -3.67
CA GLY A 94 -3.16 -11.19 -2.91
C GLY A 94 -3.40 -9.68 -2.86
N SER A 95 -3.75 -9.07 -4.00
CA SER A 95 -4.11 -7.66 -4.09
C SER A 95 -5.34 -7.32 -3.23
N ALA A 96 -6.45 -8.03 -3.42
CA ALA A 96 -7.69 -7.77 -2.68
C ALA A 96 -7.53 -7.99 -1.16
N LEU A 97 -6.79 -9.02 -0.74
CA LEU A 97 -6.54 -9.31 0.66
C LEU A 97 -5.66 -8.23 1.30
N CYS A 98 -4.52 -7.90 0.68
CA CYS A 98 -3.56 -6.95 1.24
C CYS A 98 -4.09 -5.51 1.27
N MET A 99 -5.03 -5.16 0.38
CA MET A 99 -5.71 -3.87 0.45
C MET A 99 -6.63 -3.76 1.68
N ASP A 100 -7.19 -4.89 2.15
CA ASP A 100 -8.03 -4.94 3.36
C ASP A 100 -7.18 -5.26 4.60
N LYS A 101 -6.84 -4.22 5.36
CA LYS A 101 -5.98 -4.35 6.56
C LYS A 101 -6.59 -5.28 7.60
N ALA A 102 -7.90 -5.24 7.79
CA ALA A 102 -8.57 -6.06 8.80
C ALA A 102 -8.51 -7.54 8.42
N LYS A 103 -8.83 -7.89 7.18
CA LYS A 103 -8.73 -9.27 6.69
C LYS A 103 -7.30 -9.78 6.67
N THR A 104 -6.34 -8.94 6.27
CA THR A 104 -4.90 -9.28 6.35
C THR A 104 -4.51 -9.65 7.79
N LYS A 105 -4.92 -8.84 8.77
CA LYS A 105 -4.64 -9.09 10.19
C LYS A 105 -5.29 -10.38 10.69
N LEU A 106 -6.52 -10.68 10.28
CA LEU A 106 -7.17 -11.96 10.62
C LEU A 106 -6.40 -13.17 10.08
N VAL A 107 -5.91 -13.09 8.84
CA VAL A 107 -5.07 -14.16 8.25
C VAL A 107 -3.76 -14.29 9.02
N TRP A 108 -3.08 -13.18 9.32
CA TRP A 108 -1.86 -13.18 10.12
C TRP A 108 -2.06 -13.82 11.51
N GLN A 109 -3.10 -13.41 12.23
CA GLN A 109 -3.44 -13.97 13.54
C GLN A 109 -3.71 -15.48 13.45
N SER A 110 -4.41 -15.94 12.40
CA SER A 110 -4.68 -17.37 12.20
C SER A 110 -3.41 -18.21 11.96
N LEU A 111 -2.34 -17.58 11.50
CA LEU A 111 -1.03 -18.19 11.25
C LEU A 111 -0.03 -17.96 12.40
N GLY A 112 -0.44 -17.27 13.47
CA GLY A 112 0.44 -16.89 14.58
C GLY A 112 1.46 -15.81 14.23
N LEU A 113 1.25 -15.05 13.15
CA LEU A 113 2.10 -13.91 12.79
C LEU A 113 1.78 -12.70 13.67
N PRO A 114 2.80 -11.93 14.09
CA PRO A 114 2.61 -10.79 14.99
C PRO A 114 1.87 -9.66 14.27
N THR A 115 0.82 -9.15 14.91
CA THR A 115 0.14 -7.94 14.48
C THR A 115 -0.52 -7.28 15.70
N PRO A 116 -0.59 -5.94 15.79
CA PRO A 116 -1.23 -5.29 16.93
C PRO A 116 -2.70 -5.68 17.05
N ASP A 117 -3.22 -5.75 18.27
CA ASP A 117 -4.64 -6.00 18.50
C ASP A 117 -5.49 -4.89 17.87
N PHE A 118 -6.66 -5.26 17.36
CA PHE A 118 -7.53 -4.32 16.67
C PHE A 118 -9.01 -4.62 16.88
N GLN A 119 -9.86 -3.67 16.49
CA GLN A 119 -11.31 -3.79 16.44
C GLN A 119 -11.86 -2.99 15.26
N ILE A 120 -12.83 -3.56 14.55
CA ILE A 120 -13.70 -2.76 13.67
C ILE A 120 -14.63 -1.91 14.56
N ILE A 121 -14.74 -0.63 14.25
CA ILE A 121 -15.60 0.31 14.99
C ILE A 121 -16.59 0.99 14.05
N ASP A 122 -17.81 1.15 14.53
CA ASP A 122 -18.89 1.86 13.85
C ASP A 122 -19.68 2.74 14.83
N ASN A 123 -20.78 3.32 14.38
CA ASN A 123 -21.65 4.20 15.15
C ASN A 123 -22.41 3.49 16.30
N HIS A 124 -22.33 2.16 16.39
CA HIS A 124 -22.96 1.34 17.41
C HIS A 124 -21.95 0.73 18.38
N SER A 125 -20.65 0.89 18.13
CA SER A 125 -19.58 0.41 19.01
C SER A 125 -19.59 1.10 20.38
N ASP A 126 -19.36 0.33 21.43
CA ASP A 126 -19.02 0.86 22.76
C ASP A 126 -17.57 1.34 22.76
N LEU A 127 -17.38 2.63 22.51
CA LEU A 127 -16.05 3.25 22.43
C LEU A 127 -15.29 3.23 23.77
N ALA A 128 -15.99 3.17 24.90
CA ALA A 128 -15.35 3.02 26.21
C ALA A 128 -14.73 1.62 26.33
N ALA A 129 -15.49 0.59 25.97
CA ALA A 129 -14.97 -0.78 25.96
C ALA A 129 -13.80 -0.97 24.98
N VAL A 130 -13.80 -0.25 23.85
CA VAL A 130 -12.67 -0.25 22.90
C VAL A 130 -11.40 0.30 23.54
N ILE A 131 -11.47 1.48 24.19
CA ILE A 131 -10.33 2.09 24.87
C ILE A 131 -9.86 1.26 26.06
N ASP A 132 -10.78 0.72 26.85
CA ASP A 132 -10.45 -0.13 28.00
C ASP A 132 -9.68 -1.39 27.57
N ARG A 133 -10.00 -1.94 26.40
CA ARG A 133 -9.34 -3.14 25.86
C ARG A 133 -8.02 -2.84 25.16
N LEU A 134 -7.99 -1.83 24.29
CA LEU A 134 -6.85 -1.57 23.40
C LEU A 134 -5.87 -0.51 23.93
N GLY A 135 -6.27 0.28 24.92
CA GLY A 135 -5.51 1.43 25.42
C GLY A 135 -5.46 2.57 24.40
N SER A 136 -4.26 3.09 24.16
CA SER A 136 -4.02 4.07 23.09
C SER A 136 -4.11 3.38 21.73
N VAL A 137 -4.81 3.99 20.79
CA VAL A 137 -5.08 3.40 19.47
C VAL A 137 -4.73 4.33 18.31
N PHE A 138 -4.37 3.73 17.19
CA PHE A 138 -4.46 4.32 15.87
C PHE A 138 -5.78 3.92 15.21
N VAL A 139 -6.57 4.91 14.82
CA VAL A 139 -7.80 4.74 14.04
C VAL A 139 -7.48 4.95 12.57
N LYS A 140 -7.93 4.04 11.70
CA LYS A 140 -7.68 4.11 10.27
C LYS A 140 -8.77 3.42 9.42
N PRO A 141 -9.03 3.89 8.20
CA PRO A 141 -9.85 3.14 7.25
C PRO A 141 -9.20 1.81 6.88
N VAL A 142 -10.00 0.77 6.72
CA VAL A 142 -9.53 -0.59 6.48
C VAL A 142 -8.90 -0.73 5.09
N SER A 143 -9.43 -0.05 4.07
CA SER A 143 -9.06 -0.25 2.65
C SER A 143 -8.56 1.01 1.94
N GLU A 144 -7.93 1.94 2.66
CA GLU A 144 -7.30 3.14 2.08
C GLU A 144 -5.77 3.09 2.08
N GLY A 145 -5.15 3.81 1.14
CA GLY A 145 -3.70 3.99 1.04
C GLY A 145 -3.19 5.25 1.76
N SER A 146 -1.89 5.51 1.65
CA SER A 146 -1.31 6.84 1.89
C SER A 146 -1.58 7.53 3.24
N SER A 147 -1.85 6.75 4.30
CA SER A 147 -2.17 7.27 5.65
C SER A 147 -3.39 8.20 5.71
N VAL A 148 -4.26 8.16 4.70
CA VAL A 148 -5.47 8.99 4.63
C VAL A 148 -6.46 8.57 5.72
N GLY A 149 -7.03 9.55 6.42
CA GLY A 149 -8.01 9.29 7.49
C GLY A 149 -7.43 8.71 8.78
N MET A 150 -6.10 8.60 8.91
CA MET A 150 -5.47 8.08 10.13
C MET A 150 -5.48 9.11 11.26
N SER A 151 -5.67 8.67 12.50
CA SER A 151 -5.59 9.51 13.71
C SER A 151 -5.27 8.69 14.96
N LYS A 152 -4.55 9.30 15.90
CA LYS A 152 -4.28 8.73 17.23
C LYS A 152 -5.42 9.10 18.19
N ALA A 153 -5.80 8.17 19.05
CA ALA A 153 -6.76 8.38 20.12
C ALA A 153 -6.29 7.69 21.40
N THR A 154 -6.49 8.35 22.53
CA THR A 154 -6.06 7.87 23.87
C THR A 154 -7.21 7.82 24.87
N ASP A 155 -8.39 8.31 24.47
CA ASP A 155 -9.59 8.35 25.29
C ASP A 155 -10.84 8.27 24.38
N VAL A 156 -12.01 8.07 25.00
CA VAL A 156 -13.29 7.90 24.29
C VAL A 156 -13.60 9.08 23.37
N SER A 157 -13.38 10.31 23.86
CA SER A 157 -13.67 11.53 23.11
C SER A 157 -12.78 11.70 21.87
N SER A 158 -11.49 11.38 21.99
CA SER A 158 -10.55 11.39 20.86
C SER A 158 -10.81 10.24 19.90
N LEU A 159 -11.24 9.07 20.39
CA LEU A 159 -11.63 7.93 19.56
C LEU A 159 -12.87 8.26 18.72
N GLU A 160 -13.88 8.89 19.30
CA GLU A 160 -15.08 9.32 18.57
C GLU A 160 -14.73 10.29 17.43
N ARG A 161 -13.91 11.31 17.71
CA ARG A 161 -13.46 12.26 16.67
C ARG A 161 -12.65 11.58 15.58
N ALA A 162 -11.74 10.69 15.96
CA ALA A 162 -10.91 9.94 15.02
C ALA A 162 -11.75 9.01 14.14
N TRP A 163 -12.77 8.36 14.71
CA TRP A 163 -13.72 7.54 13.98
C TRP A 163 -14.54 8.36 12.98
N VAL A 164 -15.13 9.50 13.39
CA VAL A 164 -15.90 10.37 12.49
C VAL A 164 -15.07 10.79 11.28
N LYS A 165 -13.81 11.21 11.51
CA LYS A 165 -12.88 11.57 10.43
C LYS A 165 -12.59 10.39 9.52
N ALA A 166 -12.29 9.21 10.06
CA ALA A 166 -12.00 8.03 9.26
C ALA A 166 -13.22 7.54 8.47
N ALA A 167 -14.43 7.71 9.01
CA ALA A 167 -15.69 7.29 8.38
C ALA A 167 -16.02 8.11 7.11
N GLU A 168 -15.43 9.30 6.94
CA GLU A 168 -15.57 10.10 5.71
C GLU A 168 -15.05 9.37 4.46
N SER A 169 -14.16 8.39 4.63
CA SER A 169 -13.68 7.52 3.54
C SER A 169 -14.77 6.61 2.95
N GLY A 170 -15.88 6.39 3.66
CA GLY A 170 -16.96 5.52 3.21
C GLY A 170 -16.66 4.02 3.27
N VAL A 171 -15.53 3.61 3.84
CA VAL A 171 -15.17 2.21 4.09
C VAL A 171 -15.18 1.89 5.59
N ALA A 172 -15.08 0.60 5.93
CA ALA A 172 -14.98 0.18 7.33
C ALA A 172 -13.79 0.85 8.04
N VAL A 173 -13.96 1.18 9.31
CA VAL A 173 -12.95 1.82 10.15
C VAL A 173 -12.48 0.85 11.21
N MET A 174 -11.18 0.82 11.50
CA MET A 174 -10.61 0.03 12.58
C MET A 174 -9.83 0.90 13.58
N ALA A 175 -9.91 0.54 14.85
CA ALA A 175 -9.01 0.99 15.91
C ALA A 175 -8.00 -0.12 16.18
N GLU A 176 -6.72 0.22 16.25
CA GLU A 176 -5.61 -0.70 16.44
C GLU A 176 -4.71 -0.20 17.56
N THR A 177 -4.24 -1.08 18.45
CA THR A 177 -3.32 -0.70 19.53
C THR A 177 -2.12 0.04 18.98
N LEU A 178 -1.80 1.18 19.60
CA LEU A 178 -0.62 1.97 19.32
C LEU A 178 0.62 1.15 19.66
N VAL A 179 1.48 0.92 18.66
CA VAL A 179 2.81 0.33 18.87
C VAL A 179 3.78 1.48 19.11
N ASP A 180 4.48 1.44 20.24
CA ASP A 180 5.62 2.30 20.52
C ASP A 180 6.90 1.57 20.09
N GLY A 181 7.61 2.12 19.11
CA GLY A 181 8.79 1.49 18.55
C GLY A 181 9.28 2.10 17.24
N ASP A 182 10.39 1.56 16.75
CA ASP A 182 10.96 1.92 15.45
C ASP A 182 10.09 1.39 14.30
N GLU A 183 10.01 2.15 13.21
CA GLU A 183 9.28 1.77 12.00
C GLU A 183 10.25 1.21 10.94
N PHE A 184 9.90 0.05 10.38
CA PHE A 184 10.70 -0.63 9.36
C PHE A 184 9.86 -1.04 8.16
N THR A 185 10.50 -1.16 6.99
CA THR A 185 9.91 -1.76 5.81
C THR A 185 10.89 -2.69 5.10
N VAL A 186 10.39 -3.77 4.53
CA VAL A 186 11.18 -4.76 3.77
C VAL A 186 10.56 -4.92 2.38
N ALA A 187 11.29 -4.52 1.35
CA ALA A 187 10.87 -4.72 -0.03
C ALA A 187 11.08 -6.19 -0.44
N ILE A 188 10.12 -6.78 -1.14
CA ILE A 188 10.21 -8.14 -1.68
C ILE A 188 10.38 -8.07 -3.19
N LEU A 189 11.40 -8.73 -3.73
CA LEU A 189 11.65 -8.83 -5.16
C LEU A 189 11.82 -10.29 -5.56
N ARG A 190 10.95 -10.78 -6.46
CA ARG A 190 10.96 -12.18 -6.94
C ARG A 190 10.92 -13.21 -5.80
N GLY A 191 10.16 -12.92 -4.75
CA GLY A 191 10.01 -13.78 -3.57
C GLY A 191 11.19 -13.75 -2.60
N LEU A 192 12.15 -12.85 -2.80
CA LEU A 192 13.29 -12.67 -1.89
C LEU A 192 13.17 -11.34 -1.15
N PRO A 193 13.36 -11.31 0.17
CA PRO A 193 13.43 -10.07 0.93
C PRO A 193 14.73 -9.32 0.61
N LEU A 194 14.61 -8.02 0.39
CA LEU A 194 15.74 -7.10 0.30
C LEU A 194 16.14 -6.59 1.69
N LEU A 195 17.18 -5.75 1.75
CA LEU A 195 17.65 -5.17 3.01
C LEU A 195 16.52 -4.36 3.68
N PRO A 196 16.25 -4.57 4.98
CA PRO A 196 15.30 -3.75 5.73
C PRO A 196 15.72 -2.28 5.71
N ILE A 197 14.73 -1.40 5.69
CA ILE A 197 14.90 0.05 5.78
C ILE A 197 14.27 0.52 7.07
N LYS A 198 15.03 1.24 7.92
CA LYS A 198 14.46 1.96 9.06
C LYS A 198 13.95 3.32 8.59
N ILE A 199 12.71 3.65 8.97
CA ILE A 199 12.04 4.91 8.64
C ILE A 199 11.92 5.74 9.91
N THR A 200 12.50 6.93 9.90
CA THR A 200 12.41 7.87 11.02
C THR A 200 11.74 9.16 10.53
N PRO A 201 10.42 9.30 10.68
CA PRO A 201 9.73 10.55 10.35
C PRO A 201 10.18 11.69 11.29
N ALA A 202 10.17 12.93 10.78
CA ALA A 202 10.40 14.11 11.62
C ALA A 202 9.16 14.51 12.45
N SER A 203 7.99 14.03 12.04
CA SER A 203 6.68 14.17 12.70
C SER A 203 6.45 13.03 13.71
N GLU A 204 5.40 13.15 14.53
CA GLU A 204 5.02 12.14 15.53
C GLU A 204 4.71 10.76 14.89
N PHE A 205 4.39 10.71 13.59
CA PHE A 205 4.22 9.47 12.83
C PHE A 205 4.41 9.69 11.31
N TYR A 206 4.55 8.60 10.56
CA TYR A 206 4.76 8.60 9.11
C TYR A 206 3.46 8.81 8.30
N ASP A 207 3.02 10.06 8.25
CA ASP A 207 1.83 10.52 7.52
C ASP A 207 2.09 10.82 6.03
N PHE A 208 1.06 11.27 5.31
CA PHE A 208 1.15 11.60 3.88
C PHE A 208 2.19 12.69 3.60
N ASP A 209 2.25 13.71 4.45
CA ASP A 209 3.17 14.84 4.27
C ASP A 209 4.62 14.38 4.47
N ALA A 210 4.87 13.55 5.49
CA ALA A 210 6.17 12.92 5.73
C ALA A 210 6.61 11.99 4.58
N LYS A 211 5.66 11.40 3.84
CA LYS A 211 5.93 10.53 2.69
C LYS A 211 6.28 11.29 1.41
N TYR A 212 5.56 12.38 1.11
CA TYR A 212 5.59 12.96 -0.24
C TYR A 212 5.92 14.45 -0.30
N VAL A 213 5.94 15.17 0.83
CA VAL A 213 6.01 16.64 0.84
C VAL A 213 7.26 17.15 1.54
N THR A 214 7.50 16.73 2.77
CA THR A 214 8.42 17.45 3.67
C THR A 214 9.90 17.15 3.40
N GLY A 215 10.21 15.98 2.83
CA GLY A 215 11.60 15.55 2.59
C GLY A 215 12.46 15.45 3.85
N THR A 216 11.85 15.50 5.04
CA THR A 216 12.54 15.49 6.35
C THR A 216 12.63 14.10 6.97
N THR A 217 11.95 13.10 6.40
CA THR A 217 12.01 11.70 6.83
C THR A 217 13.40 11.14 6.54
N GLN A 218 14.01 10.50 7.54
CA GLN A 218 15.29 9.81 7.39
C GLN A 218 15.06 8.34 7.06
N PHE A 219 15.86 7.83 6.13
CA PHE A 219 15.83 6.43 5.72
C PHE A 219 17.24 5.84 5.90
N GLU A 220 17.35 4.79 6.72
CA GLU A 220 18.61 4.07 6.93
C GLU A 220 18.50 2.69 6.26
N CYS A 221 19.35 2.44 5.25
CA CYS A 221 19.40 1.19 4.49
C CYS A 221 20.86 0.74 4.25
N PRO A 222 21.30 -0.40 4.79
CA PRO A 222 20.52 -1.32 5.64
C PRO A 222 20.13 -0.68 6.98
N ALA A 223 18.99 -1.09 7.52
CA ALA A 223 18.57 -0.73 8.87
C ALA A 223 19.65 -1.13 9.90
N PRO A 224 19.84 -0.36 10.99
CA PRO A 224 20.87 -0.63 12.00
C PRO A 224 20.47 -1.78 12.93
N LEU A 225 20.31 -2.98 12.35
CA LEU A 225 19.88 -4.21 13.00
C LEU A 225 20.99 -5.26 12.98
N ASN A 226 21.02 -6.12 13.99
CA ASN A 226 21.88 -7.30 13.95
C ASN A 226 21.28 -8.41 13.05
N GLU A 227 22.02 -9.50 12.85
CA GLU A 227 21.60 -10.61 11.97
C GLU A 227 20.32 -11.30 12.45
N GLU A 228 20.13 -11.45 13.76
CA GLU A 228 18.95 -12.09 14.35
C GLU A 228 17.71 -11.20 14.17
N GLU A 229 17.82 -9.90 14.44
CA GLU A 229 16.75 -8.92 14.23
C GLU A 229 16.36 -8.82 12.75
N THR A 230 17.35 -8.85 11.86
CA THR A 230 17.11 -8.87 10.41
C THR A 230 16.34 -10.13 10.00
N ALA A 231 16.72 -11.29 10.53
CA ALA A 231 16.06 -12.56 10.23
C ALA A 231 14.63 -12.65 10.80
N VAL A 232 14.31 -11.93 11.88
CA VAL A 232 12.94 -11.84 12.41
C VAL A 232 12.03 -10.97 11.52
N LEU A 233 12.59 -9.94 10.87
CA LEU A 233 11.84 -9.05 9.98
C LEU A 233 11.59 -9.63 8.58
N GLN A 234 12.38 -10.61 8.14
CA GLN A 234 12.38 -11.18 6.79
C GLN A 234 11.67 -12.53 6.71
#